data_AF-A0A261RZG3-F1
#
_entry.id   AF-A0A261RZG3-F1
#
_cell.length_a   1.000
_cell.length_b   1.000
_cell.length_c   1.000
_cell.angle_alpha   90.00
_cell.angle_beta   90.00
_cell.angle_gamma   90.00
#
_symmetry.space_group_name_H-M   'P 1'
#
loop_
_entity.id
_entity.type
_entity.pdbx_description
1 polymer ?
#
loop_
_entity_poly.entity_id
_entity_poly.type
_entity_poly.pdbx_seq_one_letter_code
_entity_poly.pdbx_strand_id
1 'polypeptide(L)' 'MPLHNFKKGELGHWLQVVADNFEGQKDYVPIPPEFVDALTTLRCVERTDAGVLAVTEKGRLALHMERSGQV' A
#
# COMPACT_ATOMS: atom_id res chain seq x y z
N MET A 1 14.68 4.76 -11.77
CA MET A 1 14.86 3.58 -10.90
C MET A 1 13.88 2.50 -11.35
N PRO A 2 14.24 1.22 -11.33
CA PRO A 2 13.31 0.16 -11.73
C PRO A 2 12.14 0.12 -10.75
N LEU A 3 10.92 0.13 -11.28
CA LEU A 3 9.71 -0.10 -10.50
C LEU A 3 9.74 -1.53 -9.97
N HIS A 4 9.57 -1.69 -8.65
CA HIS A 4 9.41 -3.01 -8.05
C HIS A 4 8.25 -3.75 -8.76
N ASN A 5 8.52 -4.97 -9.23
CA ASN A 5 7.49 -5.81 -9.82
C ASN A 5 6.83 -6.65 -8.73
N PHE A 6 5.62 -6.28 -8.33
CA PHE A 6 4.87 -6.99 -7.29
C PHE A 6 4.61 -8.43 -7.72
N LYS A 7 4.94 -9.40 -6.85
CA LYS A 7 4.45 -10.77 -6.95
C LYS A 7 2.97 -10.82 -6.57
N LYS A 8 2.31 -11.92 -6.96
CA LYS A 8 0.89 -12.16 -6.63
C LYS A 8 0.64 -11.97 -5.14
N GLY A 9 -0.27 -11.06 -4.79
CA GLY A 9 -0.66 -10.75 -3.41
C GLY A 9 0.24 -9.76 -2.66
N GLU A 10 1.44 -9.42 -3.16
CA GLU A 10 2.32 -8.45 -2.49
C GLU A 10 1.71 -7.04 -2.52
N LEU A 11 1.06 -6.66 -3.61
CA LEU A 11 0.39 -5.36 -3.73
C LEU A 11 -0.70 -5.20 -2.66
N GLY A 12 -1.61 -6.18 -2.57
CA GLY A 12 -2.69 -6.18 -1.57
C GLY A 12 -2.15 -6.23 -0.14
N HIS A 13 -1.11 -7.03 0.12
CA HIS A 13 -0.46 -7.09 1.42
C HIS A 13 0.07 -5.72 1.87
N TRP A 14 0.88 -5.05 1.04
CA TRP A 14 1.47 -3.77 1.42
C TRP A 14 0.46 -2.63 1.49
N LEU A 15 -0.60 -2.65 0.66
CA LEU A 15 -1.71 -1.72 0.80
C LEU A 15 -2.45 -1.90 2.13
N GLN A 16 -2.63 -3.15 2.57
CA GLN A 16 -3.21 -3.42 3.88
C GLN A 16 -2.32 -2.91 5.01
N VAL A 17 -1.01 -3.13 4.92
CA VAL A 17 -0.06 -2.63 5.92
C VAL A 17 -0.10 -1.10 6.01
N VAL A 18 -0.18 -0.39 4.88
CA VAL A 18 -0.31 1.08 4.87
C VAL A 18 -1.61 1.52 5.55
N ALA A 19 -2.73 0.84 5.26
CA ALA A 19 -4.01 1.15 5.90
C ALA A 19 -3.95 0.91 7.42
N ASP A 20 -3.45 -0.25 7.84
CA ASP A 20 -3.34 -0.61 9.26
C ASP A 20 -2.43 0.35 10.03
N ASN A 21 -1.30 0.75 9.43
CA ASN A 21 -0.37 1.73 10.00
C ASN A 21 -1.00 3.12 10.12
N PHE A 22 -1.81 3.53 9.14
CA PHE A 22 -2.45 4.85 9.13
C PHE A 22 -3.58 4.93 10.17
N GLU A 23 -4.36 3.87 10.32
CA GLU A 23 -5.50 3.84 11.25
C GLU A 23 -5.07 3.64 12.72
N GLY A 24 -3.80 3.31 12.98
CA GLY A 24 -3.28 3.07 14.32
C GLY A 24 -3.94 1.86 15.02
N GLN A 25 -4.53 0.95 14.25
CA GLN A 25 -5.26 -0.22 14.78
C GLN A 25 -4.33 -1.35 15.22
N LYS A 26 -3.05 -1.31 14.81
CA LYS A 26 -2.03 -2.33 15.09
C LYS A 26 -0.67 -1.69 15.37
N ASP A 27 0.27 -2.51 15.84
CA ASP A 27 1.68 -2.14 15.90
C ASP A 27 2.18 -1.70 14.53
N TYR A 28 2.97 -0.62 14.52
CA TYR A 28 3.55 -0.10 13.28
C TYR A 28 4.44 -1.15 12.61
N VAL A 29 4.12 -1.46 11.36
CA VAL A 29 4.93 -2.37 10.53
C VAL A 29 5.73 -1.55 9.52
N PRO A 30 7.08 -1.62 9.54
CA PRO A 30 7.90 -0.91 8.57
C PRO A 30 7.68 -1.46 7.16
N ILE A 31 7.51 -0.56 6.20
CA ILE A 31 7.33 -0.90 4.78
C ILE A 31 8.68 -0.71 4.07
N PRO A 32 9.20 -1.72 3.35
CA PRO A 32 10.46 -1.58 2.64
C PRO A 32 10.40 -0.47 1.57
N PRO A 33 11.49 0.30 1.38
CA PRO A 33 11.50 1.47 0.50
C PRO A 33 11.05 1.18 -0.94
N GLU A 34 11.42 0.03 -1.50
CA GLU A 34 11.05 -0.37 -2.84
C GLU A 34 9.53 -0.51 -3.04
N PHE A 35 8.80 -0.89 -1.99
CA PHE A 35 7.35 -0.95 -2.01
C PHE A 35 6.73 0.42 -1.82
N VAL A 36 7.30 1.29 -0.98
CA VAL A 36 6.86 2.67 -0.86
C VAL A 36 6.94 3.38 -2.22
N ASP A 37 8.10 3.29 -2.88
CA ASP A 37 8.33 3.93 -4.18
C ASP A 37 7.39 3.38 -5.25
N ALA A 38 7.19 2.06 -5.30
CA ALA A 38 6.28 1.44 -6.25
C ALA A 38 4.81 1.82 -6.00
N LEU A 39 4.35 1.79 -4.74
CA LEU A 39 2.99 2.18 -4.37
C LEU A 39 2.71 3.66 -4.66
N THR A 40 3.67 4.54 -4.37
CA THR A 40 3.58 5.97 -4.67
C THR A 40 3.58 6.21 -6.18
N THR A 41 4.43 5.51 -6.94
CA THR A 41 4.47 5.62 -8.41
C THR A 41 3.15 5.15 -9.04
N LEU A 42 2.58 4.08 -8.51
CA LEU A 42 1.25 3.60 -8.90
C LEU A 42 0.12 4.50 -8.38
N ARG A 43 0.41 5.55 -7.59
CA ARG A 43 -0.59 6.43 -6.94
C ARG A 43 -1.58 5.69 -6.06
N CYS A 44 -1.19 4.56 -5.50
CA CYS A 44 -2.02 3.81 -4.56
C CYS A 44 -1.86 4.33 -3.12
N VAL A 45 -0.77 5.05 -2.84
CA VAL A 45 -0.53 5.70 -1.56
C VAL A 45 0.01 7.11 -1.78
N GLU A 46 -0.19 7.97 -0.79
CA GLU A 46 0.34 9.32 -0.72
C GLU A 46 0.94 9.60 0.66
N ARG A 47 1.85 10.58 0.74
CA ARG A 47 2.33 11.08 2.02
C ARG A 47 1.45 12.24 2.46
N THR A 48 0.91 12.15 3.67
CA THR A 48 0.17 13.24 4.29
C THR A 48 1.12 14.37 4.73
N ASP A 49 0.56 15.51 5.12
CA ASP A 49 1.33 16.65 5.66
C ASP A 49 2.11 16.28 6.93
N ALA A 50 1.68 15.23 7.65
CA ALA A 50 2.38 14.68 8.81
C ALA A 50 3.53 13.71 8.44
N GLY A 51 3.80 13.49 7.16
CA GLY A 51 4.82 12.55 6.68
C GLY A 51 4.42 11.08 6.75
N VAL A 52 3.16 10.78 7.07
CA VAL A 52 2.64 9.41 7.17
C VAL A 52 2.10 8.95 5.82
N LEU A 53 2.29 7.68 5.47
CA LEU A 53 1.68 7.10 4.27
C LEU A 53 0.19 6.82 4.50
N ALA A 54 -0.65 7.30 3.59
CA ALA A 54 -2.08 7.04 3.56
C ALA A 54 -2.48 6.36 2.24
N VAL A 55 -3.44 5.43 2.30
CA VAL A 55 -3.97 4.77 1.09
C VAL A 55 -4.92 5.73 0.36
N THR A 56 -4.71 5.91 -0.94
CA THR A 56 -5.58 6.74 -1.77
C THR A 56 -6.87 6.00 -2.14
N GLU A 57 -7.84 6.68 -2.75
CA GLU A 57 -9.03 6.02 -3.28
C GLU A 57 -8.67 4.93 -4.31
N LYS A 58 -7.70 5.20 -5.18
CA LYS A 58 -7.18 4.21 -6.13
C LYS A 58 -6.57 3.01 -5.42
N GLY A 59 -5.81 3.24 -4.35
CA GLY A 59 -5.23 2.17 -3.54
C GLY A 59 -6.28 1.30 -2.88
N ARG A 60 -7.35 1.90 -2.36
CA ARG A 60 -8.50 1.17 -1.80
C ARG A 60 -9.17 0.28 -2.84
N LEU A 61 -9.43 0.80 -4.04
CA LEU A 61 -9.99 0.00 -5.13
C LEU A 61 -9.08 -1.16 -5.51
N ALA A 62 -7.77 -0.94 -5.64
CA ALA A 62 -6.80 -2.00 -5.91
C ALA A 62 -6.80 -3.08 -4.81
N LEU A 63 -6.87 -2.68 -3.54
CA LEU A 63 -6.97 -3.59 -2.40
C LEU A 63 -8.25 -4.44 -2.44
N HIS A 64 -9.39 -3.84 -2.79
CA HIS A 64 -10.65 -4.56 -2.95
C HIS A 64 -10.59 -5.55 -4.11
N MET A 65 -10.00 -5.18 -5.25
CA MET A 65 -9.86 -6.06 -6.42
C MET A 65 -8.96 -7.27 -6.13
N GLU A 66 -7.84 -7.08 -5.43
CA GLU A 66 -6.95 -8.17 -5.01
C GLU A 66 -7.66 -9.15 -4.06
N ARG A 67 -8.53 -8.66 -3.17
CA ARG A 67 -9.35 -9.51 -2.29
C ARG A 67 -10.45 -10.25 -3.05
N SER A 68 -11.12 -9.59 -3.99
CA SER A 68 -12.20 -10.18 -4.79
C SER A 68 -11.69 -11.21 -5.82
N GLY A 69 -10.42 -11.14 -6.21
CA GLY A 69 -9.78 -12.11 -7.10
C GLY A 69 -9.30 -13.40 -6.43
N GLN A 70 -9.57 -13.59 -5.12
CA GLN A 70 -9.28 -14.83 -4.37
C GLN A 70 -10.46 -15.82 -4.35
N VAL A 71 -11.35 -15.78 -5.35
CA VAL A 71 -12.46 -16.74 -5.53
C VAL A 71 -12.07 -17.95 -6.36
#